data_AF-A0A1M6TQH0-F1
#
_entry.id   AF-A0A1M6TQH0-F1
#
_cell.length_a   1.000
_cell.length_b   1.000
_cell.length_c   1.000
_cell.angle_alpha   90.00
_cell.angle_beta   90.00
_cell.angle_gamma   90.00
#
_symmetry.space_group_name_H-M   'P 1'
#
loop_
_entity.id
_entity.type
_entity.pdbx_description
1 polymer ?
#
loop_
_entity_poly.entity_id
_entity_poly.type
_entity_poly.pdbx_seq_one_letter_code
_entity_poly.pdbx_strand_id
1 'polypeptide(L)'
;MEEDFKNRINYLKNSKLIIEALFEILNYFELNHSSFTGFVFRDEIDSKGLLLTAEGDEQNGFTIHIPQNILDFDLALVSNLLMHEVIHLYQRSGQNQIKEREEREWQAYTEMIYHTMFPNVPNLTNFYKKQFGEKAISYYNKMSLPLKSKYLIKKTNLEELLQEIYNKEDKMKEETTETITWQDFEKVDIRVGTIISVEDFPKARNPSYILEIDFGELGVKKSSAQITSLYTKEQLIDKQIIAVVNFPKKQIATLMSECLVMGVYGNQKDVILLHPERKVENGSKIG
;
A
#
# COMPACT_ATOMS: atom_id res chain seq x y z
N MET A 1 30.31 -5.20 9.90
CA MET A 1 30.10 -4.06 8.98
C MET A 1 28.62 -3.79 8.76
N GLU A 2 27.86 -4.69 8.12
CA GLU A 2 26.40 -4.47 7.93
C GLU A 2 25.61 -4.48 9.25
N GLU A 3 25.96 -5.38 10.19
CA GLU A 3 25.33 -5.46 11.51
C GLU A 3 25.64 -4.23 12.38
N ASP A 4 26.88 -3.75 12.35
CA ASP A 4 27.30 -2.55 13.08
C ASP A 4 26.57 -1.30 12.57
N PHE A 5 26.36 -1.21 11.25
CA PHE A 5 25.58 -0.16 10.64
C PHE A 5 24.11 -0.21 11.09
N LYS A 6 23.46 -1.38 11.03
CA LYS A 6 22.07 -1.53 11.52
C LYS A 6 21.93 -1.16 12.99
N ASN A 7 22.88 -1.59 13.83
CA ASN A 7 22.91 -1.25 15.25
C ASN A 7 23.08 0.26 15.46
N ARG A 8 23.93 0.92 14.67
CA ARG A 8 24.09 2.37 14.69
C ARG A 8 22.81 3.10 14.32
N ILE A 9 22.12 2.69 13.25
CA ILE A 9 20.84 3.29 12.85
C ILE A 9 19.77 3.09 13.93
N ASN A 10 19.67 1.89 14.51
CA ASN A 10 18.75 1.60 15.61
C ASN A 10 19.03 2.46 16.85
N TYR A 11 20.31 2.66 17.19
CA TYR A 11 20.71 3.54 18.29
C TYR A 11 20.26 4.99 18.05
N LEU A 12 20.50 5.52 16.85
CA LEU A 12 20.13 6.90 16.49
C LEU A 12 18.61 7.07 16.48
N LYS A 13 17.87 6.10 15.93
CA LYS A 13 16.42 6.04 15.98
C LYS A 13 15.89 6.10 17.41
N ASN A 14 16.39 5.23 18.29
CA ASN A 14 15.96 5.17 19.70
C ASN A 14 16.33 6.44 20.48
N SER A 15 17.38 7.14 20.05
CA SER A 15 17.81 8.42 20.60
C SER A 15 17.07 9.62 20.00
N LYS A 16 16.10 9.39 19.09
CA LYS A 16 15.35 10.42 18.35
C LYS A 16 16.22 11.33 17.46
N LEU A 17 17.38 10.83 17.04
CA LEU A 17 18.34 11.51 16.16
C LEU A 17 18.09 11.09 14.70
N ILE A 18 16.93 11.50 14.17
CA ILE A 18 16.45 11.03 12.86
C ILE A 18 17.32 11.58 11.73
N ILE A 19 17.65 12.87 11.76
CA ILE A 19 18.42 13.52 10.70
C ILE A 19 19.82 12.92 10.62
N GLU A 20 20.46 12.69 11.77
CA GLU A 20 21.76 12.04 11.87
C GLU A 20 21.73 10.62 11.31
N ALA A 21 20.68 9.84 11.61
CA ALA A 21 20.51 8.51 11.04
C ALA A 21 20.39 8.55 9.52
N LEU A 22 19.67 9.52 8.96
CA LEU A 22 19.53 9.65 7.51
C LEU A 22 20.85 10.05 6.84
N PHE A 23 21.64 10.95 7.44
CA PHE A 23 22.99 11.25 6.95
C PHE A 23 23.91 10.03 7.03
N GLU A 24 23.82 9.21 8.07
CA GLU A 24 24.57 7.94 8.16
C GLU A 24 24.17 6.98 7.03
N ILE A 25 22.88 6.89 6.69
CA ILE A 25 22.40 6.10 5.55
C ILE A 25 22.95 6.64 4.22
N LEU A 26 22.88 7.96 4.00
CA LEU A 26 23.40 8.58 2.79
C LEU A 26 24.91 8.31 2.64
N ASN A 27 25.68 8.49 3.71
CA ASN A 27 27.12 8.25 3.70
C ASN A 27 27.46 6.78 3.46
N TYR A 28 26.78 5.86 4.15
CA TYR A 28 27.05 4.43 4.06
C TYR A 28 26.80 3.87 2.66
N PHE A 29 25.75 4.36 1.97
CA PHE A 29 25.42 3.96 0.59
C PHE A 29 25.97 4.90 -0.48
N GLU A 30 26.86 5.84 -0.11
CA GLU A 30 27.50 6.78 -1.03
C GLU A 30 26.51 7.65 -1.83
N LEU A 31 25.35 7.95 -1.24
CA LEU A 31 24.27 8.75 -1.82
C LEU A 31 24.53 10.25 -1.64
N ASN A 32 25.67 10.73 -2.12
CA ASN A 32 26.12 12.11 -1.91
C ASN A 32 25.90 12.98 -3.15
N HIS A 33 25.37 14.19 -2.96
CA HIS A 33 25.22 15.18 -4.02
C HIS A 33 25.64 16.56 -3.51
N SER A 34 26.47 17.30 -4.27
CA SER A 34 27.03 18.59 -3.81
C SER A 34 25.97 19.67 -3.55
N SER A 35 24.87 19.64 -4.31
CA SER A 35 23.73 20.55 -4.10
C SER A 35 22.75 20.10 -3.02
N PHE A 36 22.95 18.96 -2.34
CA PHE A 36 22.08 18.53 -1.25
C PHE A 36 22.40 19.32 0.03
N THR A 37 21.42 20.02 0.60
CA THR A 37 21.62 20.92 1.74
C THR A 37 21.06 20.39 3.07
N GLY A 38 20.18 19.39 3.04
CA GLY A 38 19.71 18.72 4.25
C GLY A 38 18.26 18.24 4.18
N PHE A 39 17.69 18.00 5.36
CA PHE A 39 16.34 17.46 5.52
C PHE A 39 15.41 18.43 6.24
N VAL A 40 14.14 18.44 5.85
CA VAL A 40 13.06 19.18 6.53
C VAL A 40 11.96 18.21 6.94
N PHE A 41 11.49 18.30 8.18
CA PHE A 41 10.40 17.45 8.65
C PHE A 41 9.05 17.89 8.06
N ARG A 42 8.20 16.89 7.80
CA ARG A 42 6.77 17.05 7.54
C ARG A 42 5.97 16.08 8.43
N ASP A 43 4.64 16.19 8.36
CA ASP A 43 3.73 15.35 9.11
C ASP A 43 3.98 13.86 8.86
N GLU A 44 3.71 13.05 9.89
CA GLU A 44 3.76 11.60 9.82
C GLU A 44 2.84 11.07 8.74
N ILE A 45 3.23 9.95 8.13
CA ILE A 45 2.46 9.32 7.07
C ILE A 45 2.20 7.85 7.37
N ASP A 46 1.08 7.35 6.86
CA ASP A 46 0.77 5.93 6.92
C ASP A 46 1.63 5.12 5.94
N SER A 47 1.60 3.79 6.09
CA SER A 47 2.38 2.86 5.27
C SER A 47 2.03 2.85 3.78
N LYS A 48 0.96 3.54 3.36
CA LYS A 48 0.48 3.57 1.97
C LYS A 48 0.89 4.85 1.23
N GLY A 49 1.42 5.86 1.94
CA GLY A 49 1.73 7.19 1.41
C GLY A 49 3.22 7.55 1.30
N LEU A 50 4.14 6.58 1.40
CA LEU A 50 5.58 6.84 1.49
C LEU A 50 6.19 7.33 0.17
N LEU A 51 6.16 8.65 -0.02
CA LEU A 51 6.88 9.39 -1.06
C LEU A 51 7.62 10.55 -0.40
N LEU A 52 8.94 10.56 -0.48
CA LEU A 52 9.72 11.75 -0.13
C LEU A 52 9.57 12.80 -1.23
N THR A 53 9.95 14.04 -0.94
CA THR A 53 9.91 15.12 -1.94
C THR A 53 11.10 16.04 -1.75
N ALA A 54 11.86 16.28 -2.82
CA ALA A 54 12.93 17.27 -2.86
C ALA A 54 12.48 18.64 -3.40
N GLU A 55 12.66 19.69 -2.60
CA GLU A 55 12.42 21.09 -2.97
C GLU A 55 13.74 21.86 -3.12
N GLY A 56 13.73 22.95 -3.88
CA GLY A 56 14.91 23.79 -4.12
C GLY A 56 15.41 23.79 -5.57
N ASP A 57 16.60 24.35 -5.77
CA ASP A 57 17.25 24.53 -7.07
C ASP A 57 18.78 24.44 -6.97
N GLU A 58 19.47 24.46 -8.11
CA GLU A 58 20.94 24.31 -8.15
C GLU A 58 21.69 25.47 -7.48
N GLN A 59 21.12 26.68 -7.42
CA GLN A 59 21.78 27.85 -6.84
C GLN A 59 21.63 27.88 -5.31
N ASN A 60 20.45 27.51 -4.81
CA ASN A 60 20.10 27.56 -3.39
C ASN A 60 20.28 26.20 -2.68
N GLY A 61 20.51 25.14 -3.46
CA GLY A 61 20.55 23.77 -3.01
C GLY A 61 19.18 23.12 -2.88
N PHE A 62 19.18 21.81 -2.67
CA PHE A 62 17.99 20.98 -2.56
C PHE A 62 17.85 20.39 -1.15
N THR A 63 16.63 20.43 -0.63
CA THR A 63 16.26 19.89 0.67
C THR A 63 15.22 18.78 0.49
N ILE A 64 15.40 17.67 1.20
CA ILE A 64 14.47 16.52 1.14
C ILE A 64 13.50 16.61 2.32
N HIS A 65 12.20 16.58 2.01
CA HIS A 65 11.16 16.60 3.02
C HIS A 65 10.84 15.17 3.47
N ILE A 66 10.98 14.93 4.77
CA ILE A 66 10.89 13.61 5.39
C ILE A 66 9.79 13.57 6.46
N PRO A 67 9.00 12.48 6.54
CA PRO A 67 8.05 12.33 7.63
C PRO A 67 8.78 12.01 8.94
N GLN A 68 8.22 12.44 10.07
CA GLN A 68 8.85 12.21 11.39
C GLN A 68 9.01 10.71 11.73
N ASN A 69 8.13 9.86 11.20
CA ASN A 69 8.18 8.41 11.39
C ASN A 69 8.99 7.66 10.32
N ILE A 70 9.87 8.34 9.55
CA ILE A 70 10.60 7.71 8.43
C ILE A 70 11.43 6.48 8.85
N LEU A 71 11.98 6.46 10.07
CA LEU A 71 12.77 5.34 10.59
C LEU A 71 11.92 4.19 11.16
N ASP A 72 10.59 4.31 11.14
CA ASP A 72 9.68 3.19 11.47
C ASP A 72 9.49 2.22 10.31
N PHE A 73 9.91 2.62 9.11
CA PHE A 73 9.92 1.77 7.93
C PHE A 73 11.18 0.92 7.82
N ASP A 74 11.09 -0.13 7.01
CA ASP A 74 12.23 -1.01 6.72
C ASP A 74 13.41 -0.23 6.14
N LEU A 75 14.63 -0.54 6.60
CA LEU A 75 15.83 0.20 6.23
C LEU A 75 16.13 0.12 4.73
N ALA A 76 15.82 -1.00 4.07
CA ALA A 76 16.02 -1.11 2.62
C ALA A 76 15.07 -0.18 1.87
N LEU A 77 13.82 -0.08 2.31
CA LEU A 77 12.85 0.87 1.77
C LEU A 77 13.31 2.32 1.97
N VAL A 78 13.71 2.70 3.19
CA VAL A 78 14.19 4.06 3.49
C VAL A 78 15.39 4.43 2.62
N SER A 79 16.36 3.52 2.50
CA SER A 79 17.57 3.75 1.69
C SER A 79 17.23 3.95 0.21
N ASN A 80 16.30 3.17 -0.33
CA ASN A 80 15.83 3.29 -1.71
C ASN A 80 15.08 4.60 -1.97
N LEU A 81 14.30 5.07 -1.00
CA LEU A 81 13.58 6.35 -1.13
C LEU A 81 14.54 7.55 -1.07
N LEU A 82 15.56 7.49 -0.22
CA LEU A 82 16.62 8.49 -0.22
C LEU A 82 17.36 8.51 -1.56
N MET A 83 17.73 7.33 -2.07
CA MET A 83 18.35 7.20 -3.39
C MET A 83 17.46 7.78 -4.49
N HIS A 84 16.15 7.54 -4.46
CA HIS A 84 15.18 8.10 -5.40
C HIS A 84 15.24 9.63 -5.45
N GLU A 85 15.25 10.29 -4.28
CA GLU A 85 15.37 11.75 -4.22
C GLU A 85 16.74 12.24 -4.68
N VAL A 86 17.82 11.53 -4.32
CA VAL A 86 19.19 11.86 -4.77
C VAL A 86 19.30 11.80 -6.29
N ILE A 87 18.67 10.82 -6.94
CA ILE A 87 18.60 10.76 -8.41
C ILE A 87 17.91 12.00 -8.98
N HIS A 88 16.84 12.48 -8.36
CA HIS A 88 16.20 13.73 -8.78
C HIS A 88 17.11 14.94 -8.64
N LEU A 89 18.03 14.96 -7.67
CA LEU A 89 19.03 16.02 -7.57
C LEU A 89 19.98 16.00 -8.77
N TYR A 90 20.48 14.82 -9.15
CA TYR A 90 21.33 14.66 -10.34
C TYR A 90 20.61 15.04 -11.64
N GLN A 91 19.31 14.73 -11.74
CA GLN A 91 18.51 15.03 -12.93
C GLN A 91 18.07 16.50 -13.02
N ARG A 92 18.21 17.26 -11.93
CA ARG A 92 17.84 18.69 -11.84
C ARG A 92 19.05 19.62 -11.74
N SER A 93 20.28 19.09 -11.79
CA SER A 93 21.52 19.85 -11.69
C SER A 93 22.53 19.45 -12.77
N GLY A 94 23.47 20.36 -13.07
CA GLY A 94 24.58 20.09 -14.00
C GLY A 94 24.15 19.80 -15.45
N GLN A 95 25.01 19.08 -16.17
CA GLN A 95 24.86 18.83 -17.61
C GLN A 95 23.86 17.71 -17.96
N ASN A 96 23.41 16.94 -16.97
CA ASN A 96 22.51 15.80 -17.15
C ASN A 96 21.04 16.15 -16.87
N GLN A 97 20.68 17.43 -16.95
CA GLN A 97 19.33 17.88 -16.66
C GLN A 97 18.30 17.25 -17.60
N ILE A 98 17.28 16.62 -17.01
CA ILE A 98 16.17 16.03 -17.74
C ILE A 98 14.95 16.91 -17.54
N LYS A 99 14.41 17.46 -18.63
CA LYS A 99 13.27 18.40 -18.57
C LYS A 99 11.93 17.71 -18.33
N GLU A 100 11.68 16.59 -19.01
CA GLU A 100 10.42 15.87 -18.91
C GLU A 100 10.32 15.16 -17.55
N ARG A 101 9.22 15.41 -16.83
CA ARG A 101 9.01 14.83 -15.49
C ARG A 101 8.86 13.31 -15.59
N GLU A 102 8.14 12.84 -16.59
CA GLU A 102 7.85 11.43 -16.82
C GLU A 102 9.16 10.64 -16.99
N GLU A 103 10.14 11.20 -17.70
CA GLU A 103 11.47 10.60 -17.86
C GLU A 103 12.25 10.55 -16.55
N ARG A 104 12.23 11.63 -15.76
CA ARG A 104 12.89 11.68 -14.44
C ARG A 104 12.36 10.59 -13.51
N GLU A 105 11.05 10.51 -13.37
CA GLU A 105 10.37 9.56 -12.48
C GLU A 105 10.60 8.12 -12.95
N TRP A 106 10.52 7.86 -14.26
CA TRP A 106 10.85 6.54 -14.81
C TRP A 106 12.27 6.09 -14.46
N GLN A 107 13.26 6.96 -14.66
CA GLN A 107 14.63 6.64 -14.33
C GLN A 107 14.81 6.41 -12.82
N ALA A 108 14.23 7.27 -11.98
CA ALA A 108 14.34 7.14 -10.53
C ALA A 108 13.68 5.86 -9.99
N TYR A 109 12.47 5.51 -10.44
CA TYR A 109 11.82 4.26 -10.04
C TYR A 109 12.52 3.02 -10.61
N THR A 110 13.00 3.05 -11.86
CA THR A 110 13.73 1.90 -12.40
C THR A 110 15.06 1.68 -11.71
N GLU A 111 15.70 2.73 -11.21
CA GLU A 111 16.92 2.61 -10.41
C GLU A 111 16.68 1.93 -9.06
N MET A 112 15.53 2.14 -8.41
CA MET A 112 15.13 1.37 -7.20
C MET A 112 14.95 -0.14 -7.46
N ILE A 113 14.79 -0.54 -8.72
CA ILE A 113 14.64 -1.96 -9.09
C ILE A 113 15.98 -2.57 -9.47
N TYR A 114 16.81 -1.84 -10.22
CA TYR A 114 18.00 -2.38 -10.87
C TYR A 114 19.33 -1.96 -10.21
N HIS A 115 19.35 -0.88 -9.42
CA HIS A 115 20.55 -0.36 -8.75
C HIS A 115 21.78 -0.27 -9.66
N THR A 116 21.58 0.29 -10.87
CA THR A 116 22.66 0.39 -11.86
C THR A 116 23.67 1.50 -11.54
N MET A 117 23.21 2.59 -10.93
CA MET A 117 24.01 3.73 -10.49
C MET A 117 24.49 3.53 -9.04
N PHE A 118 23.66 2.94 -8.17
CA PHE A 118 23.97 2.77 -6.75
C PHE A 118 23.89 1.29 -6.32
N PRO A 119 24.82 0.43 -6.76
CA PRO A 119 24.75 -1.02 -6.54
C PRO A 119 24.87 -1.45 -5.06
N ASN A 120 25.36 -0.56 -4.18
CA ASN A 120 25.49 -0.82 -2.76
C ASN A 120 24.17 -0.63 -2.00
N VAL A 121 23.17 0.02 -2.59
CA VAL A 121 21.84 0.20 -1.99
C VAL A 121 21.14 -1.16 -1.88
N PRO A 122 20.57 -1.50 -0.71
CA PRO A 122 19.96 -2.80 -0.49
C PRO A 122 18.78 -3.05 -1.43
N ASN A 123 18.63 -4.29 -1.87
CA ASN A 123 17.52 -4.72 -2.69
C ASN A 123 16.18 -4.58 -1.96
N LEU A 124 15.18 -4.07 -2.67
CA LEU A 124 13.80 -4.08 -2.21
C LEU A 124 13.21 -5.50 -2.18
N THR A 125 12.26 -5.70 -1.28
CA THR A 125 11.40 -6.90 -1.27
C THR A 125 10.52 -6.95 -2.52
N ASN A 126 10.03 -8.14 -2.89
CA ASN A 126 9.10 -8.33 -4.01
C ASN A 126 7.84 -7.46 -3.89
N PHE A 127 7.35 -7.24 -2.67
CA PHE A 127 6.23 -6.34 -2.40
C PHE A 127 6.51 -4.93 -2.93
N TYR A 128 7.64 -4.33 -2.55
CA TYR A 128 8.00 -2.97 -2.98
C TYR A 128 8.44 -2.91 -4.45
N LYS A 129 9.13 -3.95 -4.95
CA LYS A 129 9.50 -4.03 -6.37
C LYS A 129 8.27 -3.95 -7.28
N LYS A 130 7.17 -4.63 -6.92
CA LYS A 130 5.90 -4.50 -7.63
C LYS A 130 5.35 -3.08 -7.58
N GLN A 131 5.19 -2.51 -6.38
CA GLN A 131 4.62 -1.18 -6.21
C GLN A 131 5.39 -0.09 -6.99
N PHE A 132 6.72 -0.09 -6.90
CA PHE A 132 7.54 0.91 -7.58
C PHE A 132 7.74 0.59 -9.07
N GLY A 133 7.80 -0.69 -9.45
CA GLY A 133 7.84 -1.10 -10.86
C GLY A 133 6.57 -0.69 -11.61
N GLU A 134 5.39 -0.86 -11.01
CA GLU A 134 4.11 -0.40 -11.58
C GLU A 134 4.04 1.12 -11.71
N LYS A 135 4.57 1.86 -10.72
CA LYS A 135 4.71 3.32 -10.83
C LYS A 135 5.62 3.70 -12.00
N ALA A 136 6.76 3.04 -12.15
CA ALA A 136 7.63 3.27 -13.30
C ALA A 136 6.86 3.07 -14.62
N ILE A 137 6.19 1.93 -14.80
CA ILE A 137 5.41 1.64 -16.01
C ILE A 137 4.33 2.70 -16.24
N SER A 138 3.67 3.20 -15.20
CA SER A 138 2.70 4.30 -15.29
C SER A 138 3.32 5.57 -15.89
N TYR A 139 4.53 5.95 -15.47
CA TYR A 139 5.23 7.09 -16.02
C TYR A 139 5.70 6.86 -17.46
N TYR A 140 6.24 5.68 -17.78
CA TYR A 140 6.58 5.31 -19.16
C TYR A 140 5.38 5.44 -20.10
N ASN A 141 4.19 5.00 -19.66
CA ASN A 141 2.98 5.07 -20.47
C ASN A 141 2.53 6.51 -20.77
N LYS A 142 2.92 7.48 -19.94
CA LYS A 142 2.63 8.92 -20.10
C LYS A 142 3.67 9.65 -20.94
N MET A 143 4.81 9.03 -21.26
CA MET A 143 5.87 9.65 -22.05
C MET A 143 5.49 9.89 -23.52
N SER A 144 6.22 10.81 -24.14
CA SER A 144 6.25 11.01 -25.59
C SER A 144 6.74 9.76 -26.35
N LEU A 145 6.35 9.64 -27.63
CA LEU A 145 6.76 8.50 -28.48
C LEU A 145 8.30 8.33 -28.58
N PRO A 146 9.12 9.39 -28.75
CA PRO A 146 10.56 9.25 -28.78
C PRO A 146 11.14 8.62 -27.50
N LEU A 147 10.63 9.02 -26.34
CA LEU A 147 11.06 8.47 -25.05
C LEU A 147 10.60 7.04 -24.84
N LYS A 148 9.38 6.70 -25.28
CA LYS A 148 8.92 5.30 -25.29
C LYS A 148 9.86 4.43 -26.11
N SER A 149 10.22 4.86 -27.31
CA SER A 149 11.19 4.14 -28.14
C SER A 149 12.56 4.02 -27.46
N LYS A 150 13.04 5.07 -26.80
CA LYS A 150 14.31 5.07 -26.05
C LYS A 150 14.35 4.02 -24.93
N TYR A 151 13.25 3.85 -24.20
CA TYR A 151 13.20 2.98 -23.01
C TYR A 151 12.49 1.63 -23.22
N LEU A 152 12.07 1.32 -24.45
CA LEU A 152 11.25 0.16 -24.76
C LEU A 152 11.84 -1.15 -24.19
N ILE A 153 13.12 -1.41 -24.42
CA ILE A 153 13.79 -2.62 -23.93
C ILE A 153 13.80 -2.68 -22.40
N LYS A 154 14.16 -1.57 -21.73
CA LYS A 154 14.17 -1.50 -20.26
C LYS A 154 12.77 -1.71 -19.68
N LYS A 155 11.74 -1.23 -20.38
CA LYS A 155 10.33 -1.45 -20.03
C LYS A 155 9.91 -2.89 -20.18
N THR A 156 10.27 -3.55 -21.29
CA THR A 156 9.99 -4.97 -21.49
C THR A 156 10.63 -5.82 -20.39
N ASN A 157 11.91 -5.59 -20.09
CA ASN A 157 12.62 -6.33 -19.03
C ASN A 157 11.96 -6.12 -17.65
N LEU A 158 11.45 -4.91 -17.37
CA LEU A 158 10.74 -4.63 -16.13
C LEU A 158 9.40 -5.38 -16.05
N GLU A 159 8.64 -5.42 -17.14
CA GLU A 159 7.39 -6.18 -17.19
C GLU A 159 7.63 -7.68 -17.00
N GLU A 160 8.66 -8.23 -17.64
CA GLU A 160 9.05 -9.64 -17.46
C GLU A 160 9.41 -9.93 -15.99
N LEU A 161 10.25 -9.09 -15.37
CA LEU A 161 10.60 -9.22 -13.95
C LEU A 161 9.35 -9.16 -13.04
N LEU A 162 8.45 -8.22 -13.29
CA LEU A 162 7.22 -8.09 -12.50
C LEU A 162 6.33 -9.33 -12.67
N GLN A 163 6.20 -9.84 -13.89
CA GLN A 163 5.43 -11.04 -14.17
C GLN A 163 6.04 -12.27 -13.47
N GLU A 164 7.37 -12.39 -13.44
CA GLU A 164 8.05 -13.45 -12.68
C GLU A 164 7.75 -13.37 -11.18
N ILE A 165 7.75 -12.16 -10.61
CA ILE A 165 7.42 -11.94 -9.19
C ILE A 165 5.97 -12.35 -8.92
N TYR A 166 5.03 -11.93 -9.77
CA TYR A 166 3.61 -12.31 -9.66
C TYR A 166 3.43 -13.84 -9.73
N ASN A 167 4.03 -14.48 -10.73
CA ASN A 167 3.95 -15.92 -10.92
C ASN A 167 4.56 -16.70 -9.73
N LYS A 168 5.66 -16.23 -9.15
CA LYS A 168 6.28 -16.85 -7.97
C LYS A 168 5.39 -16.75 -6.75
N GLU A 169 4.73 -15.61 -6.53
CA GLU A 169 3.79 -15.45 -5.41
C GLU A 169 2.54 -16.30 -5.58
N ASP A 170 1.99 -16.38 -6.80
CA ASP A 170 0.82 -17.21 -7.07
C ASP A 170 1.16 -18.70 -6.92
N LYS A 171 2.32 -19.15 -7.42
CA LYS A 171 2.83 -20.50 -7.16
C LYS A 171 3.07 -20.78 -5.68
N MET A 172 3.68 -19.84 -4.94
CA MET A 172 3.84 -20.00 -3.50
C MET A 172 2.48 -20.10 -2.80
N LYS A 173 1.48 -19.28 -3.16
CA LYS A 173 0.12 -19.39 -2.60
C LYS A 173 -0.58 -20.69 -2.95
N GLU A 174 -0.37 -21.22 -4.16
CA GLU A 174 -0.89 -22.53 -4.59
C GLU A 174 -0.20 -23.69 -3.86
N GLU A 175 1.12 -23.59 -3.63
CA GLU A 175 1.91 -24.59 -2.89
C GLU A 175 1.71 -24.49 -1.37
N THR A 176 1.33 -23.30 -0.86
CA THR A 176 1.12 -23.00 0.57
C THR A 176 -0.32 -22.65 0.89
N THR A 177 -1.34 -23.26 0.28
CA THR A 177 -2.63 -23.35 0.97
C THR A 177 -2.42 -24.13 2.25
N GLU A 178 -2.01 -23.42 3.31
CA GLU A 178 -1.93 -23.96 4.65
C GLU A 178 -3.33 -24.46 5.00
N THR A 179 -3.44 -25.78 5.15
CA THR A 179 -4.67 -26.38 5.64
C THR A 179 -4.91 -25.84 7.04
N ILE A 180 -5.99 -25.08 7.23
CA ILE A 180 -6.41 -24.65 8.56
C ILE A 180 -6.98 -25.86 9.32
N THR A 181 -6.84 -25.84 10.64
CA THR A 181 -7.49 -26.86 11.46
C THR A 181 -8.98 -26.53 11.62
N TRP A 182 -9.79 -27.52 11.98
CA TRP A 182 -11.20 -27.27 12.35
C TRP A 182 -11.32 -26.26 13.49
N GLN A 183 -10.39 -26.30 14.44
CA GLN A 183 -10.33 -25.36 15.57
C GLN A 183 -10.09 -23.92 15.10
N ASP A 184 -9.39 -23.71 13.99
CA ASP A 184 -9.20 -22.37 13.44
C ASP A 184 -10.49 -21.83 12.81
N PHE A 185 -11.27 -22.70 12.17
CA PHE A 185 -12.60 -22.33 11.68
C PHE A 185 -13.57 -22.02 12.83
N GLU A 186 -13.61 -22.85 13.88
CA GLU A 186 -14.48 -22.64 15.05
C GLU A 186 -14.21 -21.34 15.80
N LYS A 187 -12.98 -20.80 15.73
CA LYS A 187 -12.62 -19.49 16.31
C LYS A 187 -13.34 -18.33 15.61
N VAL A 188 -13.79 -18.50 14.38
CA VAL A 188 -14.49 -17.45 13.62
C VAL A 188 -15.97 -17.51 13.97
N ASP A 189 -16.51 -16.46 14.60
CA ASP A 189 -17.94 -16.40 14.93
C ASP A 189 -18.71 -15.85 13.74
N ILE A 190 -19.30 -16.75 12.95
CA ILE A 190 -20.05 -16.44 11.74
C ILE A 190 -21.55 -16.59 12.04
N ARG A 191 -22.32 -15.54 11.76
CA ARG A 191 -23.74 -15.43 12.13
C ARG A 191 -24.62 -14.99 10.97
N VAL A 192 -25.87 -15.44 11.00
CA VAL A 192 -26.94 -14.88 10.17
C VAL A 192 -27.54 -13.66 10.86
N GLY A 193 -27.77 -12.58 10.13
CA GLY A 193 -28.48 -11.40 10.62
C GLY A 193 -29.41 -10.81 9.56
N THR A 194 -30.40 -10.04 9.97
CA THR A 194 -31.34 -9.35 9.08
C THR A 194 -31.01 -7.86 9.02
N ILE A 195 -30.88 -7.30 7.82
CA ILE A 195 -30.68 -5.85 7.65
C ILE A 195 -31.98 -5.13 8.00
N ILE A 196 -31.89 -4.20 8.96
CA ILE A 196 -33.04 -3.41 9.45
C ILE A 196 -32.95 -1.93 9.07
N SER A 197 -31.76 -1.45 8.70
CA SER A 197 -31.57 -0.08 8.20
C SER A 197 -30.42 -0.03 7.18
N VAL A 198 -30.57 0.84 6.18
CA VAL A 198 -29.60 1.08 5.11
C VAL A 198 -29.50 2.57 4.83
N GLU A 199 -28.29 3.11 4.95
CA GLU A 199 -27.99 4.51 4.66
C GLU A 199 -26.86 4.62 3.63
N ASP A 200 -26.87 5.68 2.83
CA ASP A 200 -25.76 5.99 1.93
C ASP A 200 -24.51 6.37 2.74
N PHE A 201 -23.34 5.92 2.30
CA PHE A 201 -22.07 6.25 2.95
C PHE A 201 -21.16 7.14 2.09
N PRO A 202 -21.48 8.43 1.89
CA PRO A 202 -20.74 9.31 0.99
C PRO A 202 -19.29 9.58 1.45
N LYS A 203 -18.98 9.33 2.72
CA LYS A 203 -17.62 9.49 3.28
C LYS A 203 -16.71 8.29 3.01
N ALA A 204 -17.23 7.19 2.48
CA ALA A 204 -16.42 6.06 2.06
C ALA A 204 -15.68 6.38 0.75
N ARG A 205 -14.45 5.86 0.61
CA ARG A 205 -13.65 6.04 -0.61
C ARG A 205 -14.32 5.46 -1.87
N ASN A 206 -15.00 4.33 -1.71
CA ASN A 206 -15.79 3.67 -2.76
C ASN A 206 -17.27 3.75 -2.37
N PRO A 207 -18.20 3.84 -3.34
CA PRO A 207 -19.63 3.76 -3.08
C PRO A 207 -19.99 2.60 -2.15
N SER A 208 -20.59 2.92 -1.01
CA SER A 208 -20.89 1.96 0.06
C SER A 208 -22.18 2.35 0.77
N TYR A 209 -22.82 1.37 1.41
CA TYR A 209 -23.89 1.60 2.38
C TYR A 209 -23.40 1.40 3.81
N ILE A 210 -24.02 2.13 4.75
CA ILE A 210 -24.02 1.80 6.18
C ILE A 210 -25.22 0.89 6.42
N LEU A 211 -24.98 -0.27 7.02
CA LEU A 211 -26.01 -1.25 7.36
C LEU A 211 -26.13 -1.32 8.89
N GLU A 212 -27.37 -1.33 9.39
CA GLU A 212 -27.68 -1.83 10.73
C GLU A 212 -28.33 -3.21 10.58
N ILE A 213 -27.77 -4.19 11.28
CA ILE A 213 -28.10 -5.61 11.09
C ILE A 213 -28.45 -6.20 12.45
N ASP A 214 -29.65 -6.76 12.56
CA ASP A 214 -30.14 -7.47 13.74
C ASP A 214 -29.62 -8.93 13.75
N PHE A 215 -28.86 -9.28 14.79
CA PHE A 215 -28.34 -10.62 15.07
C PHE A 215 -29.04 -11.28 16.28
N GLY A 216 -30.27 -10.89 16.60
CA GLY A 216 -31.07 -11.47 17.67
C GLY A 216 -30.46 -11.15 19.04
N GLU A 217 -30.15 -12.19 19.83
CA GLU A 217 -29.56 -12.03 21.17
C GLU A 217 -28.20 -11.32 21.17
N LEU A 218 -27.48 -11.33 20.02
CA LEU A 218 -26.21 -10.61 19.86
C LEU A 218 -26.38 -9.11 19.62
N GLY A 219 -27.63 -8.64 19.52
CA GLY A 219 -28.00 -7.26 19.28
C GLY A 219 -27.79 -6.79 17.84
N VAL A 220 -27.95 -5.48 17.66
CA VAL A 220 -27.79 -4.81 16.37
C VAL A 220 -26.34 -4.38 16.19
N LYS A 221 -25.76 -4.64 15.00
CA LYS A 221 -24.39 -4.25 14.65
C LYS A 221 -24.34 -3.39 13.41
N LYS A 222 -23.37 -2.48 13.36
CA LYS A 222 -23.09 -1.64 12.19
C LYS A 222 -22.03 -2.24 11.28
N SER A 223 -22.23 -2.11 9.97
CA SER A 223 -21.24 -2.48 8.95
C SER A 223 -21.21 -1.48 7.79
N SER A 224 -20.07 -1.37 7.12
CA SER A 224 -19.94 -0.68 5.82
C SER A 224 -19.77 -1.72 4.72
N ALA A 225 -20.61 -1.69 3.69
CA ALA A 225 -20.57 -2.65 2.58
C ALA A 225 -20.52 -1.97 1.21
N GLN A 226 -19.53 -2.35 0.38
CA GLN A 226 -19.35 -1.89 -1.01
C GLN A 226 -20.23 -2.71 -1.97
N ILE A 227 -21.54 -2.60 -1.82
CA ILE A 227 -22.53 -3.44 -2.48
C ILE A 227 -23.51 -2.65 -3.36
N THR A 228 -23.20 -1.37 -3.62
CA THR A 228 -24.09 -0.44 -4.32
C THR A 228 -24.25 -0.76 -5.82
N SER A 229 -23.39 -1.59 -6.40
CA SER A 229 -23.47 -1.96 -7.82
C SER A 229 -24.59 -2.95 -8.12
N LEU A 230 -24.87 -3.87 -7.18
CA LEU A 230 -25.86 -4.94 -7.37
C LEU A 230 -27.14 -4.76 -6.55
N TYR A 231 -27.14 -3.88 -5.54
CA TYR A 231 -28.27 -3.75 -4.61
C TYR A 231 -28.70 -2.31 -4.40
N THR A 232 -30.01 -2.09 -4.44
CA THR A 232 -30.64 -0.86 -3.95
C THR A 232 -30.95 -0.98 -2.46
N LYS A 233 -31.19 0.14 -1.78
CA LYS A 233 -31.50 0.17 -0.34
C LYS A 233 -32.79 -0.61 -0.03
N GLU A 234 -33.79 -0.49 -0.91
CA GLU A 234 -35.09 -1.14 -0.77
C GLU A 234 -34.98 -2.66 -0.88
N GLN A 235 -34.05 -3.17 -1.69
CA GLN A 235 -33.79 -4.61 -1.83
C GLN A 235 -33.02 -5.20 -0.64
N LEU A 236 -32.40 -4.36 0.19
CA LEU A 236 -31.56 -4.78 1.30
C LEU A 236 -32.34 -4.84 2.61
N ILE A 237 -33.36 -4.00 2.80
CA ILE A 237 -34.22 -4.07 3.98
C ILE A 237 -34.87 -5.46 4.08
N ASP A 238 -34.92 -6.00 5.30
CA ASP A 238 -35.42 -7.35 5.64
C ASP A 238 -34.64 -8.52 5.02
N LYS A 239 -33.53 -8.25 4.33
CA LYS A 239 -32.69 -9.30 3.74
C LYS A 239 -31.80 -9.94 4.81
N GLN A 240 -31.77 -11.28 4.84
CA GLN A 240 -30.82 -12.02 5.64
C GLN A 240 -29.45 -12.07 4.95
N ILE A 241 -28.40 -11.85 5.75
CA ILE A 241 -27.00 -11.90 5.32
C ILE A 241 -26.19 -12.78 6.27
N ILE A 242 -24.98 -13.13 5.85
CA ILE A 242 -23.98 -13.79 6.69
C ILE A 242 -22.87 -12.80 7.02
N ALA A 243 -22.43 -12.76 8.28
CA ALA A 243 -21.34 -11.91 8.73
C ALA A 243 -20.45 -12.56 9.80
N VAL A 244 -19.17 -12.18 9.81
CA VAL A 244 -18.27 -12.45 10.94
C VAL A 244 -18.48 -11.38 12.00
N VAL A 245 -18.77 -11.77 13.24
CA VAL A 245 -19.18 -10.85 14.32
C VAL A 245 -18.15 -10.68 15.44
N ASN A 246 -17.05 -11.43 15.41
CA ASN A 246 -16.02 -11.42 16.44
C ASN A 246 -14.66 -10.83 15.99
N PHE A 247 -14.65 -10.05 14.90
CA PHE A 247 -13.51 -9.18 14.63
C PHE A 247 -13.48 -7.99 15.60
N PRO A 248 -12.29 -7.46 15.94
CA PRO A 248 -12.19 -6.15 16.56
C PRO A 248 -12.92 -5.09 15.72
N LYS A 249 -13.56 -4.12 16.39
CA LYS A 249 -14.23 -3.02 15.70
C LYS A 249 -13.22 -2.26 14.83
N LYS A 250 -13.63 -1.89 13.62
CA LYS A 250 -12.78 -1.24 12.62
C LYS A 250 -13.33 0.15 12.29
N GLN A 251 -12.51 1.18 12.47
CA GLN A 251 -12.85 2.53 12.03
C GLN A 251 -12.80 2.61 10.49
N ILE A 252 -13.88 3.08 9.89
CA ILE A 252 -14.00 3.36 8.45
C ILE A 252 -14.56 4.77 8.31
N ALA A 253 -13.72 5.74 7.94
CA ALA A 253 -14.10 7.16 7.92
C ALA A 253 -14.75 7.59 9.25
N THR A 254 -16.06 7.86 9.27
CA THR A 254 -16.81 8.22 10.49
C THR A 254 -17.62 7.08 11.11
N LEU A 255 -17.59 5.88 10.52
CA LEU A 255 -18.31 4.71 11.00
C LEU A 255 -17.36 3.78 11.79
N MET A 256 -17.83 3.28 12.93
CA MET A 256 -17.20 2.16 13.61
C MET A 256 -17.88 0.86 13.16
N SER A 257 -17.22 0.09 12.29
CA SER A 257 -17.73 -1.19 11.79
C SER A 257 -17.53 -2.28 12.84
N GLU A 258 -18.57 -3.06 13.11
CA GLU A 258 -18.62 -4.05 14.21
C GLU A 258 -18.70 -5.49 13.72
N CYS A 259 -18.97 -5.68 12.43
CA CYS A 259 -18.95 -6.98 11.78
C CYS A 259 -18.44 -6.86 10.33
N LEU A 260 -18.11 -8.00 9.72
CA LEU A 260 -17.78 -8.11 8.31
C LEU A 260 -18.90 -8.87 7.60
N VAL A 261 -19.68 -8.16 6.77
CA VAL A 261 -20.69 -8.77 5.90
C VAL A 261 -20.00 -9.54 4.78
N MET A 262 -20.37 -10.80 4.59
CA MET A 262 -19.72 -11.72 3.67
C MET A 262 -20.41 -11.75 2.30
N GLY A 263 -19.61 -11.85 1.24
CA GLY A 263 -20.08 -11.92 -0.14
C GLY A 263 -19.03 -12.56 -1.05
N VAL A 264 -19.47 -12.99 -2.22
CA VAL A 264 -18.61 -13.50 -3.30
C VAL A 264 -18.26 -12.34 -4.22
N TYR A 265 -16.98 -12.20 -4.56
CA TYR A 265 -16.55 -11.25 -5.58
C TYR A 265 -16.92 -11.77 -6.97
N GLY A 266 -17.77 -11.02 -7.66
CA GLY A 266 -18.11 -11.27 -9.06
C GLY A 266 -17.08 -10.68 -10.02
N ASN A 267 -17.42 -10.71 -11.30
CA ASN A 267 -16.67 -9.99 -12.33
C ASN A 267 -16.67 -8.48 -12.01
N GLN A 268 -15.60 -7.77 -12.38
CA GLN A 268 -15.50 -6.31 -12.23
C GLN A 268 -15.60 -5.75 -10.79
N LYS A 269 -15.26 -6.56 -9.77
CA LYS A 269 -15.27 -6.18 -8.33
C LYS A 269 -16.68 -6.02 -7.72
N ASP A 270 -17.72 -6.53 -8.37
CA ASP A 270 -19.04 -6.63 -7.75
C ASP A 270 -19.03 -7.58 -6.55
N VAL A 271 -19.93 -7.37 -5.60
CA VAL A 271 -20.05 -8.20 -4.39
C VAL A 271 -21.45 -8.78 -4.32
N ILE A 272 -21.56 -10.11 -4.40
CA ILE A 272 -22.80 -10.87 -4.27
C ILE A 272 -22.94 -11.33 -2.81
N LEU A 273 -23.94 -10.83 -2.10
CA LEU A 273 -24.15 -11.14 -0.68
C LEU A 273 -24.46 -12.63 -0.46
N LEU A 274 -23.81 -13.22 0.54
CA LEU A 274 -24.18 -14.55 1.03
C LEU A 274 -25.43 -14.47 1.91
N HIS A 275 -26.32 -15.45 1.77
CA HIS A 275 -27.53 -15.57 2.58
C HIS A 275 -27.91 -17.05 2.74
N PRO A 276 -28.64 -17.43 3.79
CA PRO A 276 -29.21 -18.77 3.89
C PRO A 276 -30.28 -18.99 2.82
N GLU A 277 -30.39 -20.22 2.29
CA GLU A 277 -31.40 -20.57 1.29
C GLU A 277 -32.84 -20.40 1.81
N ARG A 278 -33.04 -20.61 3.12
CA ARG A 278 -34.31 -20.40 3.82
C ARG A 278 -34.14 -19.40 4.94
N LYS A 279 -35.25 -18.79 5.33
CA LYS A 279 -35.28 -17.93 6.52
C LYS A 279 -34.94 -18.73 7.77
N VAL A 280 -34.00 -18.22 8.56
CA VAL A 280 -33.60 -18.78 9.86
C VAL A 280 -33.67 -17.71 10.94
N GLU A 281 -33.44 -18.07 12.20
CA GLU A 281 -33.44 -17.11 13.31
C GLU A 281 -32.21 -16.18 13.23
N ASN A 282 -32.41 -14.90 13.55
CA ASN A 282 -31.29 -13.95 13.67
C ASN A 282 -30.34 -14.41 14.78
N GLY A 283 -29.04 -14.35 14.52
CA GLY A 283 -28.02 -14.86 15.44
C GLY A 283 -27.70 -16.35 15.29
N SER A 284 -28.34 -17.07 14.36
CA SER A 284 -27.99 -18.46 14.04
C SER A 284 -26.51 -18.56 13.64
N LYS A 285 -25.79 -19.53 14.21
CA LYS A 285 -24.37 -19.80 13.93
C LYS A 285 -24.21 -20.58 12.63
N ILE A 286 -23.24 -20.20 11.81
CA ILE A 286 -22.78 -20.96 10.64
C ILE A 286 -21.68 -21.94 11.07
N GLY A 287 -21.70 -23.14 10.52
CA GLY A 287 -20.74 -24.21 10.77
C GLY A 287 -20.59 -25.14 9.58
#